data_AF-A0A2T2TCV2-F1
#
_entry.id   AF-A0A2T2TCV2-F1
#
_cell.length_a   1.000
_cell.length_b   1.000
_cell.length_c   1.000
_cell.angle_alpha   90.00
_cell.angle_beta   90.00
_cell.angle_gamma   90.00
#
_symmetry.space_group_name_H-M   'P 1'
#
loop_
_entity.id
_entity.type
_entity.pdbx_description
1 polymer ?
#
loop_
_entity_poly.entity_id
_entity_poly.type
_entity_poly.pdbx_seq_one_letter_code
_entity_poly.pdbx_strand_id
1 'polypeptide(L)' 'AEMLGASDEEHFAFAREEGRTIVTCDDDFLRLADQTSDHPGVVYAPQSRGVGEMVRGLALIADVLSPDEMRGHIEFL' A
#
# COMPACT_ATOMS: atom_id res chain seq x y z
N ALA A 1 14.65 10.83 -6.34
CA ALA A 1 13.27 10.41 -6.05
C ALA A 1 12.35 11.39 -6.77
N GLU A 2 11.73 10.98 -7.87
CA GLU A 2 11.06 11.87 -8.84
C GLU A 2 9.52 11.91 -8.68
N MET A 3 8.97 11.39 -7.57
CA MET A 3 7.51 11.30 -7.36
C MET A 3 6.93 12.34 -6.38
N LEU A 4 7.73 13.33 -5.97
CA LEU A 4 7.25 14.37 -5.05
C LEU A 4 6.18 15.23 -5.72
N GLY A 5 4.99 15.28 -5.14
CA GLY A 5 3.86 16.04 -5.68
C GLY A 5 3.11 15.36 -6.83
N ALA A 6 3.46 14.13 -7.18
CA ALA A 6 2.67 13.31 -8.10
C ALA A 6 1.31 12.97 -7.48
N SER A 7 0.31 12.73 -8.33
CA SER A 7 -1.04 12.35 -7.89
C SER A 7 -1.07 10.94 -7.30
N ASP A 8 -2.17 10.62 -6.61
CA ASP A 8 -2.36 9.29 -6.05
C ASP A 8 -2.36 8.22 -7.15
N GLU A 9 -2.97 8.49 -8.31
CA GLU A 9 -2.96 7.59 -9.46
C GLU A 9 -1.55 7.38 -10.02
N GLU A 10 -0.72 8.43 -10.05
CA GLU A 10 0.67 8.34 -10.48
C GLU A 10 1.51 7.51 -9.50
N HIS A 11 1.34 7.70 -8.19
CA HIS A 11 1.96 6.84 -7.17
C HIS A 11 1.49 5.39 -7.29
N PHE A 12 0.19 5.19 -7.54
CA PHE A 12 -0.43 3.87 -7.70
C PHE A 12 0.14 3.11 -8.90
N ALA A 13 0.22 3.78 -10.06
CA ALA A 13 0.81 3.22 -11.27
C ALA A 13 2.29 2.90 -11.08
N PHE A 14 3.05 3.84 -10.51
CA PHE A 14 4.48 3.64 -10.25
C PHE A 14 4.73 2.45 -9.31
N ALA A 15 3.98 2.36 -8.20
CA ALA A 15 4.10 1.25 -7.28
C ALA A 15 3.81 -0.11 -7.97
N ARG A 16 2.79 -0.15 -8.84
CA ARG A 16 2.46 -1.36 -9.60
C ARG A 16 3.59 -1.77 -10.53
N GLU A 17 4.12 -0.83 -11.32
CA GLU A 17 5.20 -1.08 -12.28
C GLU A 17 6.48 -1.55 -11.60
N GLU A 18 6.79 -1.00 -10.44
CA GLU A 18 7.98 -1.34 -9.65
C GLU A 18 7.78 -2.59 -8.77
N GLY A 19 6.59 -3.20 -8.76
CA GLY A 19 6.27 -4.34 -7.90
C GLY A 19 6.32 -4.03 -6.41
N ARG A 20 5.86 -2.83 -6.02
CA ARG A 20 5.85 -2.33 -4.64
C ARG A 20 4.42 -2.22 -4.11
N THR A 21 4.26 -2.42 -2.82
CA THR A 21 3.01 -2.19 -2.08
C THR A 21 2.97 -0.76 -1.54
N ILE A 22 1.79 -0.12 -1.60
CA ILE A 22 1.57 1.18 -0.97
C ILE A 22 1.18 0.98 0.49
N VAL A 23 1.87 1.67 1.40
CA VAL A 23 1.46 1.81 2.80
C VAL A 23 0.97 3.22 3.01
N THR A 24 -0.25 3.40 3.50
CA THR A 24 -0.87 4.73 3.58
C THR A 24 -1.87 4.83 4.73
N CYS A 25 -2.08 6.07 5.21
CA CYS A 25 -3.16 6.42 6.13
C CYS A 25 -4.32 7.14 5.44
N ASP A 26 -4.24 7.30 4.12
CA ASP A 26 -5.21 7.97 3.28
C ASP A 26 -6.18 6.95 2.67
N ASP A 27 -7.48 7.15 2.87
CA ASP A 27 -8.52 6.24 2.41
C ASP A 27 -8.82 6.39 0.90
N ASP A 28 -8.34 7.44 0.23
CA ASP A 28 -8.49 7.58 -1.22
C ASP A 28 -7.76 6.47 -1.97
N PHE A 29 -6.68 5.91 -1.42
CA PHE A 29 -6.01 4.73 -1.98
C PHE A 29 -6.85 3.45 -1.88
N LEU A 30 -7.74 3.34 -0.89
CA LEU A 30 -8.71 2.23 -0.82
C LEU A 30 -9.73 2.36 -1.95
N ARG A 31 -10.19 3.58 -2.23
CA ARG A 31 -11.12 3.87 -3.34
C ARG A 31 -10.46 3.64 -4.70
N LEU A 32 -9.16 3.90 -4.84
CA LEU A 32 -8.41 3.57 -6.06
C LEU A 32 -8.26 2.06 -6.23
N ALA A 33 -7.97 1.33 -5.16
CA ALA A 33 -7.89 -0.14 -5.20
C ALA A 33 -9.23 -0.80 -5.52
N ASP A 34 -10.36 -0.23 -5.10
CA ASP A 34 -11.70 -0.74 -5.44
C ASP A 34 -12.04 -0.63 -6.94
N GLN A 35 -11.34 0.24 -7.68
CA GLN A 35 -11.62 0.46 -9.11
C GLN A 35 -10.99 -0.60 -10.03
N THR A 36 -10.05 -1.41 -9.55
CA THR A 36 -9.34 -2.41 -10.35
C THR A 36 -8.82 -3.54 -9.48
N SER A 37 -8.90 -4.80 -9.93
CA SER A 37 -8.25 -5.92 -9.24
C SER A 37 -6.75 -6.04 -9.51
N ASP A 38 -6.22 -5.29 -10.49
CA ASP A 38 -4.79 -5.27 -10.85
C ASP A 38 -4.09 -4.03 -10.24
N HIS A 39 -4.08 -3.97 -8.91
CA HIS A 39 -3.48 -2.88 -8.15
C HIS A 39 -2.18 -3.30 -7.44
N PRO A 40 -1.28 -2.38 -7.04
CA PRO A 40 0.02 -2.70 -6.41
C PRO A 40 -0.03 -3.44 -5.07
N GLY A 41 -1.22 -3.65 -4.53
CA GLY A 41 -1.43 -3.93 -3.12
C GLY A 41 -1.42 -2.67 -2.27
N VAL A 42 -2.31 -2.64 -1.27
CA VAL A 42 -2.44 -1.51 -0.34
C VAL A 42 -2.44 -2.04 1.08
N VAL A 43 -1.62 -1.46 1.94
CA VAL A 43 -1.69 -1.64 3.39
C VAL A 43 -2.19 -0.33 4.00
N TYR A 44 -3.41 -0.35 4.52
CA TYR A 44 -4.02 0.81 5.16
C TYR A 44 -3.75 0.81 6.65
N ALA A 45 -3.26 1.94 7.18
CA ALA A 45 -2.96 2.15 8.58
C ALA A 45 -3.73 3.36 9.12
N PRO A 46 -4.54 3.23 10.19
CA PRO A 46 -5.20 4.39 10.79
C PRO A 46 -4.19 5.39 11.38
N GLN A 47 -4.44 6.69 11.23
CA GLN A 47 -3.53 7.77 11.68
C GLN A 47 -3.17 7.73 13.18
N SER A 48 -3.97 7.07 14.01
CA SER A 48 -3.76 7.00 15.47
C SER A 48 -2.73 5.95 15.91
N ARG A 49 -2.16 5.16 14.99
CA ARG A 49 -1.18 4.12 15.35
C ARG A 49 0.22 4.67 15.62
N GLY A 50 0.87 4.08 16.63
CA GLY A 50 2.27 4.36 16.91
C GLY A 50 3.20 3.77 15.84
N VAL A 51 4.27 4.47 15.49
CA VAL A 51 5.24 4.02 14.46
C VAL A 51 5.75 2.60 14.74
N GLY A 52 6.06 2.27 16.00
CA GLY A 52 6.53 0.93 16.37
C GLY A 52 5.49 -0.17 16.16
N GLU A 53 4.20 0.14 16.32
CA GLU A 53 3.10 -0.79 16.03
C GLU A 53 2.95 -0.99 14.52
N MET A 54 3.01 0.09 13.75
CA MET A 54 2.99 0.04 12.29
C MET A 54 4.13 -0.79 11.72
N VAL A 55 5.37 -0.57 12.18
CA VAL A 55 6.54 -1.35 11.73
C VAL A 55 6.39 -2.83 12.06
N ARG A 56 5.88 -3.18 13.25
CA ARG A 56 5.65 -4.59 13.62
C ARG A 56 4.58 -5.23 12.76
N GLY A 57 3.46 -4.53 12.51
CA GLY A 57 2.40 -5.04 11.64
C GLY A 57 2.87 -5.26 10.20
N LEU A 58 3.61 -4.28 9.65
CA LEU A 58 4.20 -4.40 8.31
C LEU A 58 5.20 -5.56 8.22
N ALA A 59 6.02 -5.77 9.25
CA ALA A 59 6.94 -6.91 9.31
C ALA A 59 6.18 -8.25 9.27
N LEU A 60 5.08 -8.38 10.02
CA LEU A 60 4.25 -9.58 10.00
C LEU A 60 3.63 -9.84 8.62
N ILE A 61 3.15 -8.80 7.94
CA ILE A 61 2.63 -8.92 6.58
C ILE A 61 3.75 -9.41 5.65
N ALA A 62 4.93 -8.79 5.70
CA ALA A 62 6.07 -9.14 4.85
C ALA A 62 6.66 -10.54 5.12
N ASP A 63 6.48 -11.07 6.34
CA ASP A 63 6.88 -12.45 6.68
C ASP A 63 5.93 -13.50 6.10
N VAL A 64 4.69 -13.12 5.76
CA VAL A 64 3.63 -14.05 5.32
C VAL A 64 3.30 -13.90 3.84
N LEU A 65 3.32 -12.68 3.30
CA LEU A 65 2.95 -12.36 1.93
C LEU A 65 4.16 -11.84 1.16
N SER A 66 4.44 -12.48 0.03
CA SER A 66 5.40 -11.99 -0.94
C SER A 66 4.87 -10.76 -1.68
N PRO A 67 5.74 -9.97 -2.33
CA PRO A 67 5.32 -8.83 -3.14
C PRO A 67 4.32 -9.19 -4.25
N ASP A 68 4.44 -10.38 -4.83
CA ASP A 68 3.50 -10.86 -5.86
C ASP A 68 2.15 -11.25 -5.25
N GLU A 69 2.13 -11.84 -4.05
CA GLU A 69 0.90 -12.16 -3.31
C GLU A 69 0.18 -10.90 -2.80
N MET A 70 0.88 -9.79 -2.61
CA MET A 70 0.25 -8.51 -2.26
C MET A 70 -0.46 -7.84 -3.44
N ARG A 71 -0.18 -8.22 -4.70
CA ARG A 71 -0.83 -7.60 -5.86
C ARG A 71 -2.33 -7.88 -5.87
N GLY A 72 -3.13 -6.84 -6.01
CA GLY A 72 -4.59 -6.97 -5.93
C GLY A 72 -5.13 -7.23 -4.52
N HIS A 73 -4.30 -7.14 -3.47
CA HIS A 73 -4.69 -7.36 -2.09
C HIS A 73 -4.67 -6.08 -1.25
N ILE A 74 -5.66 -5.96 -0.36
CA ILE A 74 -5.73 -4.88 0.62
C ILE A 74 -5.58 -5.50 2.00
N GLU A 75 -4.58 -5.04 2.76
CA GLU A 75 -4.36 -5.40 4.15
C GLU A 75 -4.63 -4.21 5.06
N PHE A 76 -5.11 -4.49 6.26
CA PHE A 76 -5.37 -3.48 7.28
C PHE A 76 -4.42 -3.70 8.45
N LEU A 77 -3.71 -2.65 8.82
CA LEU A 77 -2.94 -2.64 10.07
C LEU A 77 -3.90 -2.42 11.23
#